data_AF-A0A2K5JFH5-F1
#
_entry.id   AF-A0A2K5JFH5-F1
#
_cell.length_a   1.000
_cell.length_b   1.000
_cell.length_c   1.000
_cell.angle_alpha   90.00
_cell.angle_beta   90.00
_cell.angle_gamma   90.00
#
_symmetry.space_group_name_H-M   'P 1'
#
loop_
_entity.id
_entity.type
_entity.pdbx_description
1 polymer ?
#
loop_
_entity_poly.entity_id
_entity_poly.type
_entity_poly.pdbx_seq_one_letter_code
_entity_poly.pdbx_strand_id
1 'polypeptide(L)'
;AEITPLYSSLGDRARLVSKNVYIYSRPGVVAPAFNPNTLEGRIRVHGIGGGHKQRYRMIDFLRFRPEETKSGPFEEKVIQVRYDPCRSADIALVAGGSRKRWIIATENMQAGDTVLNSNHIGRMAVAAREGDAHPLGALPVGTLINNVESEPGRGAQYIRAAGTCGVLLRKVNGTAIIQLPSKRQMQVLETCVATVGRVSNVDHNKRVIGKAGRNRWLGKRPNSGRWHRKGGWAGRKIRPLPPMKSYVKLPSAAAQS
;
A
#
# COMPACT_ATOMS: atom_id res chain seq x y z
N ALA A 1 -0.63 -16.45 27.27
CA ALA A 1 -1.40 -17.67 27.00
C ALA A 1 -0.65 -18.49 25.96
N GLU A 2 -0.05 -19.60 26.40
CA GLU A 2 0.68 -20.54 25.54
C GLU A 2 -0.24 -21.17 24.51
N ILE A 3 0.23 -21.32 23.27
CA ILE A 3 -0.50 -22.03 22.21
C ILE A 3 0.43 -23.12 21.69
N THR A 4 0.04 -24.36 21.95
CA THR A 4 0.65 -25.59 21.43
C THR A 4 0.50 -25.69 19.90
N PRO A 5 1.52 -26.18 19.17
CA PRO A 5 1.41 -26.40 17.72
C PRO A 5 0.85 -27.80 17.46
N LEU A 6 -0.36 -27.89 16.92
CA LEU A 6 -0.84 -29.12 16.28
C LEU A 6 -0.20 -29.26 14.90
N TYR A 7 0.79 -30.15 14.80
CA TYR A 7 1.26 -30.69 13.54
C TYR A 7 0.29 -31.79 13.10
N SER A 8 -0.23 -31.73 11.88
CA SER A 8 -0.82 -32.90 11.21
C SER A 8 -0.37 -32.96 9.76
N SER A 9 0.11 -34.15 9.42
CA SER A 9 0.54 -34.65 8.11
C SER A 9 -0.66 -34.83 7.16
N LEU A 10 -0.34 -35.05 5.88
CA LEU A 10 -1.17 -35.51 4.75
C LEU A 10 -1.56 -34.45 3.69
N GLY A 11 -1.03 -34.70 2.48
CA GLY A 11 -1.73 -34.55 1.20
C GLY A 11 -1.59 -33.20 0.49
N ASP A 12 -1.29 -33.26 -0.81
CA ASP A 12 -1.21 -32.17 -1.79
C ASP A 12 -2.33 -31.12 -1.67
N ARG A 13 -2.16 -30.18 -0.75
CA ARG A 13 -3.05 -29.02 -0.60
C ARG A 13 -2.19 -27.80 -0.36
N ALA A 14 -2.25 -26.85 -1.30
CA ALA A 14 -1.68 -25.52 -1.13
C ALA A 14 -2.31 -24.86 0.11
N ARG A 15 -1.61 -24.88 1.25
CA ARG A 15 -2.03 -24.15 2.45
C ARG A 15 -1.80 -22.65 2.23
N LEU A 16 -2.87 -21.87 2.29
CA LEU A 16 -2.78 -20.43 2.49
C LEU A 16 -2.13 -20.18 3.85
N VAL A 17 -0.87 -19.76 3.85
CA VAL A 17 -0.15 -19.33 5.06
C VAL A 17 -0.72 -17.98 5.49
N SER A 18 -1.89 -17.99 6.13
CA SER A 18 -2.50 -16.81 6.75
C SER A 18 -2.73 -17.04 8.24
N LYS A 19 -1.65 -17.43 8.94
CA LYS A 19 -1.61 -17.40 10.40
C LYS A 19 -0.31 -16.76 10.84
N ASN A 20 -0.27 -15.42 10.82
CA ASN A 20 0.80 -14.68 11.49
C ASN A 20 0.17 -13.66 12.44
N VAL A 21 0.33 -13.93 13.75
CA VAL A 21 0.35 -12.90 14.78
C VAL A 21 1.38 -11.84 14.36
N TYR A 22 1.12 -10.56 14.59
CA TYR A 22 1.97 -9.47 14.14
C TYR A 22 3.38 -9.52 14.75
N ILE A 23 4.28 -10.32 14.16
CA ILE A 23 5.69 -10.42 14.57
C ILE A 23 6.47 -9.42 13.72
N TYR A 24 6.56 -8.19 14.19
CA TYR A 24 7.24 -7.10 13.45
C TYR A 24 8.78 -7.20 13.48
N SER A 25 9.35 -8.04 14.36
CA SER A 25 10.79 -8.16 14.59
C SER A 25 11.48 -9.26 13.76
N ARG A 26 10.76 -10.30 13.32
CA ARG A 26 11.33 -11.41 12.55
C ARG A 26 10.67 -11.51 11.18
N PRO A 27 11.45 -11.45 10.08
CA PRO A 27 10.89 -11.63 8.76
C PRO A 27 10.40 -13.07 8.61
N GLY A 28 9.12 -13.24 8.30
CA GLY A 28 8.52 -14.55 8.04
C GLY A 28 9.13 -15.17 6.79
N VAL A 29 9.43 -16.46 6.84
CA VAL A 29 9.77 -17.22 5.62
C VAL A 29 8.48 -17.36 4.84
N VAL A 30 8.44 -16.74 3.66
CA VAL A 30 7.34 -16.92 2.73
C VAL A 30 7.85 -17.84 1.64
N ALA A 31 7.18 -18.98 1.48
CA ALA A 31 7.29 -19.76 0.24
C ALA A 31 7.09 -18.79 -0.93
N PRO A 32 7.84 -18.90 -2.05
CA PRO A 32 7.81 -17.91 -3.13
C PRO A 32 6.37 -17.44 -3.37
N ALA A 33 6.11 -16.16 -3.06
CA ALA A 33 4.80 -15.64 -2.65
C ALA A 33 3.69 -15.73 -3.72
N PHE A 34 3.98 -16.33 -4.87
CA PHE A 34 3.05 -16.49 -5.96
C PHE A 34 3.26 -17.87 -6.59
N ASN A 35 2.44 -18.83 -6.17
CA ASN A 35 2.20 -20.00 -6.99
C ASN A 35 1.41 -19.51 -8.21
N PRO A 36 1.95 -19.53 -9.45
CA PRO A 36 1.18 -19.18 -10.64
C PRO A 36 0.03 -20.16 -10.89
N ASN A 37 0.05 -21.28 -10.15
CA ASN A 37 -0.96 -22.30 -10.22
C ASN A 37 -2.14 -21.94 -9.32
N THR A 38 -3.33 -22.24 -9.81
CA THR A 38 -4.56 -22.26 -9.02
C THR A 38 -4.42 -23.26 -7.87
N LEU A 39 -5.34 -23.23 -6.89
CA LEU A 39 -5.45 -24.29 -5.87
C LEU A 39 -5.52 -25.70 -6.50
N GLU A 40 -6.00 -25.79 -7.74
CA GLU A 40 -6.08 -27.00 -8.58
C GLU A 40 -4.79 -27.37 -9.34
N GLY A 41 -3.69 -26.62 -9.19
CA GLY A 41 -2.40 -26.93 -9.84
C GLY A 41 -2.23 -26.44 -11.30
N ARG A 42 -3.25 -25.82 -11.91
CA ARG A 42 -3.19 -25.28 -13.28
C ARG A 42 -2.60 -23.87 -13.35
N ILE A 43 -1.75 -23.58 -14.34
CA ILE A 43 -1.15 -22.25 -14.54
C ILE A 43 -2.25 -21.24 -14.92
N ARG A 44 -2.41 -20.17 -14.12
CA ARG A 44 -3.36 -19.07 -14.39
C ARG A 44 -2.66 -17.82 -14.95
N VAL A 45 -1.43 -17.57 -14.50
CA VAL A 45 -0.63 -16.41 -14.93
C VAL A 45 0.72 -16.91 -15.45
N HIS A 46 0.99 -16.65 -16.72
CA HIS A 46 2.28 -16.98 -17.34
C HIS A 46 3.38 -15.99 -16.95
N GLY A 47 4.64 -16.35 -17.15
CA GLY A 47 5.77 -15.43 -16.95
C GLY A 47 6.27 -15.32 -15.51
N ILE A 48 5.68 -16.04 -14.56
CA ILE A 48 6.05 -16.01 -13.13
C ILE A 48 6.72 -17.34 -12.76
N GLY A 49 7.85 -17.30 -12.06
CA GLY A 49 8.50 -18.47 -11.48
C GLY A 49 10.02 -18.34 -11.35
N GLY A 50 10.60 -19.14 -10.45
CA GLY A 50 12.00 -19.03 -10.06
C GLY A 50 12.25 -17.81 -9.16
N GLY A 51 13.35 -17.10 -9.38
CA GLY A 51 13.73 -15.93 -8.60
C GLY A 51 14.54 -16.25 -7.35
N HIS A 52 15.15 -15.21 -6.77
CA HIS A 52 15.85 -15.33 -5.50
C HIS A 52 14.86 -15.58 -4.36
N LYS A 53 15.21 -16.39 -3.35
CA LYS A 53 14.36 -16.60 -2.17
C LYS A 53 14.14 -15.27 -1.44
N GLN A 54 12.88 -14.97 -1.09
CA GLN A 54 12.51 -13.73 -0.41
C GLN A 54 11.85 -14.04 0.93
N ARG A 55 12.02 -13.15 1.91
CA ARG A 55 11.32 -13.20 3.19
C ARG A 55 10.36 -12.03 3.28
N TYR A 56 9.12 -12.30 3.63
CA TYR A 56 8.09 -11.28 3.70
C TYR A 56 8.18 -10.52 5.01
N ARG A 57 7.91 -9.22 4.92
CA ARG A 57 7.78 -8.32 6.07
C ARG A 57 6.37 -7.79 6.09
N MET A 58 5.66 -8.06 7.19
CA MET A 58 4.31 -7.58 7.42
C MET A 58 4.35 -6.06 7.58
N ILE A 59 3.69 -5.34 6.65
CA ILE A 59 3.46 -3.90 6.78
C ILE A 59 2.10 -3.68 7.44
N ASP A 60 2.04 -2.71 8.34
CA ASP A 60 0.78 -2.11 8.73
C ASP A 60 0.40 -0.97 7.78
N PHE A 61 -0.64 -1.18 6.97
CA PHE A 61 -1.19 -0.17 6.06
C PHE A 61 -2.19 0.77 6.75
N LEU A 62 -2.60 0.46 7.98
CA LEU A 62 -3.47 1.32 8.77
C LEU A 62 -2.60 2.21 9.67
N ARG A 63 -2.30 3.43 9.23
CA ARG A 63 -1.41 4.34 9.96
C ARG A 63 -1.99 4.70 11.31
N PHE A 64 -3.24 5.17 11.33
CA PHE A 64 -3.95 5.44 12.58
C PHE A 64 -4.55 4.15 13.14
N ARG A 65 -3.76 3.43 13.94
CA ARG A 65 -4.21 2.31 14.76
C ARG A 65 -3.85 2.62 16.20
N PRO A 66 -4.75 3.15 17.05
CA PRO A 66 -4.44 3.32 18.47
C PRO A 66 -4.05 1.98 19.12
N GLU A 67 -3.27 2.03 20.20
CA GLU A 67 -3.06 0.85 21.07
C GLU A 67 -4.32 0.63 21.92
N GLU A 68 -4.59 -0.60 22.35
CA GLU A 68 -5.80 -0.95 23.11
C GLU A 68 -5.98 -0.06 24.36
N THR A 69 -4.88 0.36 24.98
CA THR A 69 -4.88 1.20 26.19
C THR A 69 -4.93 2.71 25.91
N LYS A 70 -4.67 3.15 24.66
CA LYS A 70 -4.51 4.58 24.33
C LYS A 70 -5.46 5.00 23.23
N SER A 71 -6.43 5.84 23.58
CA SER A 71 -7.27 6.55 22.61
C SER A 71 -6.70 7.94 22.35
N GLY A 72 -6.40 8.26 21.09
CA GLY A 72 -5.97 9.60 20.68
C GLY A 72 -4.84 9.62 19.63
N PRO A 73 -4.42 10.83 19.21
CA PRO A 73 -3.22 11.02 18.40
C PRO A 73 -1.98 10.46 19.09
N PHE A 74 -1.06 9.91 18.33
CA PHE A 74 0.19 9.37 18.87
C PHE A 74 1.35 9.61 17.92
N GLU A 75 2.53 9.78 18.51
CA GLU A 75 3.78 9.96 17.81
C GLU A 75 4.56 8.65 17.77
N GLU A 76 5.29 8.44 16.69
CA GLU A 76 6.19 7.30 16.54
C GLU A 76 7.54 7.75 16.02
N LYS A 77 8.61 7.14 16.54
CA LYS A 77 9.98 7.40 16.11
C LYS A 77 10.42 6.40 15.05
N VAL A 78 11.01 6.90 13.97
CA VAL A 78 11.63 6.10 12.92
C VAL A 78 12.95 5.53 13.45
N ILE A 79 13.07 4.20 13.49
CA ILE A 79 14.30 3.53 13.91
C ILE A 79 15.23 3.38 12.72
N GLN A 80 14.72 2.87 11.60
CA GLN A 80 15.54 2.57 10.42
C GLN A 80 14.69 2.49 9.15
N VAL A 81 15.25 2.98 8.04
CA VAL A 81 14.73 2.76 6.69
C VAL A 81 15.51 1.63 6.01
N ARG A 82 14.81 0.68 5.39
CA ARG A 82 15.39 -0.50 4.73
C ARG A 82 14.73 -0.78 3.39
N TYR A 83 15.51 -1.40 2.51
CA TYR A 83 15.02 -1.99 1.27
C TYR A 83 14.08 -3.18 1.51
N ASP A 84 13.03 -3.30 0.70
CA ASP A 84 12.11 -4.43 0.71
C ASP A 84 12.04 -5.18 -0.64
N PRO A 85 12.28 -6.51 -0.68
CA PRO A 85 12.26 -7.26 -1.93
C PRO A 85 10.84 -7.57 -2.45
N CYS A 86 9.80 -7.40 -1.61
CA CYS A 86 8.42 -7.75 -1.95
C CYS A 86 7.63 -6.59 -2.58
N ARG A 87 8.21 -5.39 -2.66
CA ARG A 87 7.61 -4.19 -3.24
C ARG A 87 8.68 -3.29 -3.85
N SER A 88 8.27 -2.25 -4.57
CA SER A 88 9.21 -1.28 -5.15
C SER A 88 9.66 -0.20 -4.16
N ALA A 89 8.77 0.19 -3.25
CA ALA A 89 9.03 1.22 -2.23
C ALA A 89 9.89 0.68 -1.08
N ASP A 90 10.62 1.59 -0.41
CA ASP A 90 11.34 1.26 0.80
C ASP A 90 10.40 1.26 2.02
N ILE A 91 10.83 0.60 3.09
CA ILE A 91 10.07 0.49 4.33
C ILE A 91 10.81 1.12 5.49
N ALA A 92 10.05 1.70 6.40
CA ALA A 92 10.54 2.22 7.66
C ALA A 92 10.09 1.33 8.82
N LEU A 93 11.02 0.99 9.71
CA LEU A 93 10.72 0.42 11.02
C LEU A 93 10.44 1.59 11.96
N VAL A 94 9.24 1.60 12.51
CA VAL A 94 8.76 2.68 13.35
C VAL A 94 8.35 2.11 14.71
N ALA A 95 8.63 2.85 15.77
CA ALA A 95 8.31 2.46 17.15
C ALA A 95 7.59 3.59 17.87
N GLY A 96 6.50 3.26 18.55
CA GLY A 96 5.75 4.18 19.38
C GLY A 96 5.16 3.41 20.56
N GLY A 97 5.26 3.97 21.77
CA GLY A 97 4.81 3.30 22.99
C GLY A 97 5.51 1.95 23.19
N SER A 98 4.72 0.88 23.15
CA SER A 98 5.18 -0.49 23.43
C SER A 98 5.41 -1.34 22.18
N ARG A 99 4.98 -0.86 21.00
CA ARG A 99 4.99 -1.63 19.75
C ARG A 99 6.00 -1.09 18.73
N LYS A 100 6.39 -1.99 17.82
CA LYS A 100 7.19 -1.68 16.63
C LYS A 100 6.41 -2.17 15.43
N ARG A 101 6.44 -1.46 14.30
CA ARG A 101 5.78 -1.89 13.06
C ARG A 101 6.51 -1.40 11.83
N TRP A 102 6.32 -2.12 10.73
CA TRP A 102 6.80 -1.69 9.42
C TRP A 102 5.73 -0.86 8.73
N ILE A 103 6.14 0.26 8.18
CA ILE A 103 5.31 1.14 7.35
C ILE A 103 6.03 1.40 6.02
N ILE A 104 5.30 1.94 5.04
CA ILE A 104 5.93 2.46 3.82
C ILE A 104 6.67 3.75 4.17
N ALA A 105 7.93 3.85 3.75
CA ALA A 105 8.72 5.07 3.93
C ALA A 105 8.32 6.15 2.91
N THR A 106 8.29 7.40 3.36
CA THR A 106 8.17 8.58 2.49
C THR A 106 9.53 8.98 1.90
N GLU A 107 9.55 9.96 0.99
CA GLU A 107 10.74 10.31 0.19
C GLU A 107 11.93 10.73 1.06
N ASN A 108 11.70 11.65 2.00
CA ASN A 108 12.75 12.22 2.84
C ASN A 108 12.80 11.65 4.26
N MET A 109 12.24 10.45 4.48
CA MET A 109 12.21 9.84 5.82
C MET A 109 13.59 9.32 6.23
N GLN A 110 14.08 9.74 7.40
CA GLN A 110 15.37 9.35 7.95
C GLN A 110 15.24 8.61 9.29
N ALA A 111 16.30 7.92 9.69
CA ALA A 111 16.37 7.31 11.01
C ALA A 111 16.50 8.39 12.08
N GLY A 112 15.64 8.36 13.10
CA GLY A 112 15.58 9.35 14.17
C GLY A 112 14.37 10.28 14.09
N ASP A 113 13.72 10.37 12.94
CA ASP A 113 12.56 11.24 12.74
C ASP A 113 11.36 10.85 13.61
N THR A 114 10.62 11.85 14.08
CA THR A 114 9.35 11.66 14.78
C THR A 114 8.21 11.93 13.81
N VAL A 115 7.26 10.99 13.74
CA VAL A 115 6.12 11.03 12.84
C VAL A 115 4.83 11.06 13.65
N LEU A 116 3.92 11.98 13.28
CA LEU A 116 2.64 12.14 13.94
C LEU A 116 1.57 11.31 13.23
N ASN A 117 0.75 10.59 14.01
CA ASN A 117 -0.47 9.96 13.52
C ASN A 117 -1.66 10.54 14.28
N SER A 118 -2.58 11.18 13.56
CA SER A 118 -3.78 11.75 14.14
C SER A 118 -5.03 11.38 13.34
N ASN A 119 -6.17 11.34 14.03
CA ASN A 119 -7.50 11.18 13.43
C ASN A 119 -8.39 12.41 13.65
N HIS A 120 -7.85 13.48 14.26
CA HIS A 120 -8.62 14.67 14.59
C HIS A 120 -8.78 15.57 13.36
N ILE A 121 -10.01 16.01 13.10
CA ILE A 121 -10.34 16.99 12.07
C ILE A 121 -10.56 18.32 12.75
N GLY A 122 -9.53 19.17 12.72
CA GLY A 122 -9.61 20.53 13.23
C GLY A 122 -10.40 21.46 12.30
N ARG A 123 -10.90 22.58 12.84
CA ARG A 123 -11.56 23.63 12.05
C ARG A 123 -10.60 24.31 11.06
N MET A 124 -9.33 24.43 11.45
CA MET A 124 -8.26 24.97 10.61
C MET A 124 -7.41 23.83 10.03
N ALA A 125 -6.90 24.04 8.82
CA ALA A 125 -6.02 23.08 8.17
C ALA A 125 -4.68 22.97 8.89
N VAL A 126 -4.14 21.76 8.99
CA VAL A 126 -2.84 21.48 9.62
C VAL A 126 -1.72 21.60 8.59
N ALA A 127 -0.67 22.33 8.92
CA ALA A 127 0.59 22.32 8.16
C ALA A 127 1.35 21.01 8.42
N ALA A 128 0.96 19.94 7.73
CA ALA A 128 1.49 18.61 7.93
C ALA A 128 2.90 18.45 7.33
N ARG A 129 3.78 17.75 8.05
CA ARG A 129 5.12 17.40 7.56
C ARG A 129 5.06 16.11 6.76
N GLU A 130 6.09 15.88 5.94
CA GLU A 130 6.21 14.60 5.23
C GLU A 130 6.35 13.43 6.22
N GLY A 131 5.58 12.37 5.99
CA GLY A 131 5.52 11.20 6.87
C GLY A 131 4.32 11.21 7.83
N ASP A 132 3.80 12.39 8.17
CA ASP A 132 2.65 12.53 9.06
C ASP A 132 1.39 11.96 8.42
N ALA A 133 0.55 11.36 9.26
CA ALA A 133 -0.72 10.78 8.86
C ALA A 133 -1.88 11.56 9.50
N HIS A 134 -2.73 12.12 8.63
CA HIS A 134 -3.90 12.91 9.01
C HIS A 134 -5.13 12.49 8.20
N PRO A 135 -6.35 12.76 8.69
CA PRO A 135 -7.54 12.66 7.86
C PRO A 135 -7.49 13.66 6.70
N LEU A 136 -8.07 13.30 5.56
CA LEU A 136 -8.16 14.20 4.40
C LEU A 136 -8.86 15.53 4.73
N GLY A 137 -9.81 15.51 5.66
CA GLY A 137 -10.51 16.69 6.18
C GLY A 137 -9.59 17.70 6.87
N ALA A 138 -8.47 17.26 7.47
CA ALA A 138 -7.55 18.14 8.18
C ALA A 138 -6.48 18.78 7.29
N LEU A 139 -6.25 18.24 6.08
CA LEU A 139 -5.16 18.67 5.20
C LEU A 139 -5.55 19.87 4.32
N PRO A 140 -4.64 20.82 4.03
CA PRO A 140 -4.93 21.89 3.08
C PRO A 140 -5.14 21.34 1.65
N VAL A 141 -5.89 22.09 0.83
CA VAL A 141 -6.07 21.74 -0.58
C VAL A 141 -4.72 21.89 -1.30
N GLY A 142 -4.43 20.98 -2.24
CA GLY A 142 -3.17 20.96 -2.98
C GLY A 142 -2.05 20.12 -2.34
N THR A 143 -2.26 19.56 -1.14
CA THR A 143 -1.25 18.70 -0.51
C THR A 143 -0.98 17.43 -1.30
N LEU A 144 0.30 17.07 -1.37
CA LEU A 144 0.74 15.77 -1.86
C LEU A 144 0.48 14.70 -0.81
N ILE A 145 -0.20 13.63 -1.22
CA ILE A 145 -0.62 12.53 -0.36
C ILE A 145 -0.24 11.17 -0.96
N ASN A 146 -0.01 10.19 -0.09
CA ASN A 146 0.16 8.79 -0.45
C ASN A 146 -0.58 7.88 0.55
N ASN A 147 -0.60 6.58 0.28
CA ASN A 147 -1.22 5.56 1.13
C ASN A 147 -2.67 5.91 1.52
N VAL A 148 -3.52 6.12 0.52
CA VAL A 148 -4.89 6.57 0.74
C VAL A 148 -5.84 5.40 0.96
N GLU A 149 -6.74 5.57 1.94
CA GLU A 149 -7.84 4.65 2.25
C GLU A 149 -9.04 4.86 1.30
N SER A 150 -9.76 3.79 0.97
CA SER A 150 -11.04 3.88 0.24
C SER A 150 -12.18 4.31 1.16
N GLU A 151 -12.24 3.69 2.33
CA GLU A 151 -13.23 3.92 3.39
C GLU A 151 -12.46 4.03 4.72
N PRO A 152 -12.97 4.79 5.70
CA PRO A 152 -12.28 5.01 6.97
C PRO A 152 -11.98 3.68 7.68
N GLY A 153 -10.72 3.46 8.07
CA GLY A 153 -10.32 2.26 8.81
C GLY A 153 -10.11 1.01 7.96
N ARG A 154 -10.35 1.07 6.64
CA ARG A 154 -10.09 -0.05 5.71
C ARG A 154 -8.59 -0.25 5.43
N GLY A 155 -7.76 0.72 5.79
CA GLY A 155 -6.33 0.75 5.54
C GLY A 155 -5.96 1.17 4.12
N ALA A 156 -4.70 1.59 3.95
CA ALA A 156 -4.23 2.14 2.69
C ALA A 156 -4.24 1.12 1.55
N GLN A 157 -4.97 1.43 0.48
CA GLN A 157 -5.07 0.58 -0.72
C GLN A 157 -4.42 1.22 -1.94
N TYR A 158 -4.51 2.55 -2.05
CA TYR A 158 -4.06 3.32 -3.21
C TYR A 158 -2.74 4.03 -2.92
N ILE A 159 -1.98 4.32 -3.98
CA ILE A 159 -0.75 5.16 -3.94
C ILE A 159 0.30 4.60 -2.98
N ARG A 160 0.70 3.34 -3.21
CA ARG A 160 1.69 2.60 -2.39
C ARG A 160 3.01 2.33 -3.10
N ALA A 161 3.09 2.63 -4.39
CA ALA A 161 4.25 2.27 -5.22
C ALA A 161 5.35 3.34 -5.09
N ALA A 162 6.60 2.92 -5.30
CA ALA A 162 7.77 3.79 -5.27
C ALA A 162 7.59 5.08 -6.09
N GLY A 163 7.94 6.22 -5.51
CA GLY A 163 7.85 7.53 -6.15
C GLY A 163 6.45 8.06 -6.47
N THR A 164 5.39 7.32 -6.14
CA THR A 164 4.00 7.74 -6.43
C THR A 164 3.48 8.74 -5.41
N CYS A 165 2.63 9.64 -5.90
CA CYS A 165 1.90 10.62 -5.09
C CYS A 165 0.56 10.94 -5.74
N GLY A 166 -0.41 11.32 -4.92
CA GLY A 166 -1.67 11.93 -5.32
C GLY A 166 -1.75 13.35 -4.79
N VAL A 167 -2.78 14.07 -5.24
CA VAL A 167 -3.03 15.45 -4.84
C VAL A 167 -4.44 15.56 -4.30
N LEU A 168 -4.63 16.27 -3.19
CA LEU A 168 -5.95 16.65 -2.70
C LEU A 168 -6.47 17.83 -3.51
N LEU A 169 -7.57 17.66 -4.27
CA LEU A 169 -8.07 18.68 -5.19
C LEU A 169 -9.06 19.65 -4.55
N ARG A 170 -10.06 19.12 -3.84
CA ARG A 170 -11.10 19.92 -3.18
C ARG A 170 -11.86 19.09 -2.16
N LYS A 171 -12.60 19.77 -1.29
CA LYS A 171 -13.50 19.17 -0.31
C LYS A 171 -14.92 19.68 -0.54
N VAL A 172 -15.90 18.78 -0.49
CA VAL A 172 -17.32 19.08 -0.72
C VAL A 172 -18.15 18.24 0.24
N ASN A 173 -19.01 18.86 1.05
CA ASN A 173 -20.00 18.19 1.90
C ASN A 173 -19.45 17.00 2.71
N GLY A 174 -18.33 17.19 3.42
CA GLY A 174 -17.70 16.12 4.22
C GLY A 174 -16.98 15.04 3.40
N THR A 175 -16.75 15.29 2.10
CA THR A 175 -16.04 14.39 1.20
C THR A 175 -14.83 15.08 0.59
N ALA A 176 -13.77 14.32 0.35
CA ALA A 176 -12.54 14.77 -0.27
C ALA A 176 -12.43 14.18 -1.69
N ILE A 177 -12.08 15.04 -2.66
CA ILE A 177 -11.76 14.61 -4.02
C ILE A 177 -10.24 14.60 -4.17
N ILE A 178 -9.70 13.44 -4.48
CA ILE A 178 -8.27 13.21 -4.70
C ILE A 178 -7.99 12.90 -6.17
N GLN A 179 -6.80 13.28 -6.63
CA GLN A 179 -6.27 12.86 -7.92
C GLN A 179 -5.29 11.69 -7.72
N LEU A 180 -5.54 10.57 -8.39
CA LEU A 180 -4.65 9.42 -8.41
C LEU A 180 -3.46 9.65 -9.36
N PRO A 181 -2.35 8.88 -9.23
CA PRO A 181 -1.22 8.93 -10.17
C PRO A 181 -1.61 8.70 -11.65
N SER A 182 -2.72 8.00 -11.90
CA SER A 182 -3.29 7.79 -13.23
C SER A 182 -4.05 9.01 -13.78
N LYS A 183 -4.03 10.14 -13.07
CA LYS A 183 -4.83 11.36 -13.30
C LYS A 183 -6.34 11.18 -13.14
N ARG A 184 -6.82 9.97 -12.82
CA ARG A 184 -8.23 9.72 -12.50
C ARG A 184 -8.57 10.34 -11.13
N GLN A 185 -9.75 10.96 -11.06
CA GLN A 185 -10.27 11.52 -9.82
C GLN A 185 -11.03 10.46 -9.00
N MET A 186 -10.94 10.56 -7.69
CA MET A 186 -11.60 9.67 -6.74
C MET A 186 -12.21 10.48 -5.59
N GLN A 187 -13.44 10.18 -5.23
CA GLN A 187 -14.15 10.80 -4.10
C GLN A 187 -14.21 9.82 -2.93
N VAL A 188 -13.77 10.28 -1.76
CA VAL A 188 -13.71 9.54 -0.49
C VAL A 188 -14.22 10.40 0.65
N LEU A 189 -14.50 9.81 1.81
CA LEU A 189 -14.88 10.55 3.00
C LEU A 189 -13.69 11.36 3.55
N GLU A 190 -13.97 12.50 4.16
CA GLU A 190 -12.92 13.35 4.77
C GLU A 190 -12.25 12.70 5.99
N THR A 191 -12.92 11.72 6.60
CA THR A 191 -12.45 10.93 7.74
C THR A 191 -11.44 9.86 7.35
N CYS A 192 -11.28 9.56 6.05
CA CYS A 192 -10.24 8.65 5.57
C CYS A 192 -8.85 9.22 5.87
N VAL A 193 -7.96 8.37 6.39
CA VAL A 193 -6.59 8.77 6.70
C VAL A 193 -5.71 8.68 5.46
N ALA A 194 -4.82 9.65 5.29
CA ALA A 194 -3.77 9.63 4.28
C ALA A 194 -2.45 10.05 4.90
N THR A 195 -1.34 9.62 4.28
CA THR A 195 -0.01 10.06 4.67
C THR A 195 0.44 11.19 3.75
N VAL A 196 1.07 12.22 4.31
CA VAL A 196 1.54 13.38 3.56
C VAL A 196 2.91 13.10 2.93
N GLY A 197 3.09 13.57 1.71
CA GLY A 197 4.34 13.47 0.94
C GLY A 197 4.31 12.41 -0.15
N ARG A 198 5.49 12.10 -0.68
CA ARG A 198 5.68 11.13 -1.78
C ARG A 198 6.21 9.82 -1.22
N VAL A 199 5.98 8.72 -1.93
CA VAL A 199 6.57 7.43 -1.53
C VAL A 199 8.07 7.42 -1.86
N SER A 200 8.86 6.80 -0.99
CA SER A 200 10.31 6.56 -1.16
C SER A 200 10.70 5.92 -2.52
N ASN A 201 12.00 5.98 -2.82
CA ASN A 201 12.61 5.40 -4.02
C ASN A 201 12.08 6.03 -5.32
N VAL A 202 12.22 7.35 -5.48
CA VAL A 202 11.68 8.10 -6.62
C VAL A 202 12.29 7.66 -7.95
N ASP A 203 13.59 7.38 -7.98
CA ASP A 203 14.31 6.99 -9.20
C ASP A 203 14.14 5.51 -9.60
N HIS A 204 13.20 4.79 -8.97
CA HIS A 204 12.90 3.41 -9.31
C HIS A 204 12.58 3.20 -10.81
N ASN A 205 11.96 4.20 -11.44
CA ASN A 205 11.61 4.17 -12.86
C ASN A 205 12.82 4.32 -13.81
N LYS A 206 13.91 4.95 -13.38
CA LYS A 206 15.13 5.16 -14.16
C LYS A 206 16.09 3.96 -14.08
N ARG A 207 15.76 2.95 -13.29
CA ARG A 207 16.61 1.77 -13.10
C ARG A 207 16.78 0.96 -14.39
N VAL A 208 18.02 0.79 -14.82
CA VAL A 208 18.37 -0.06 -15.97
C VAL A 208 18.57 -1.53 -15.53
N ILE A 209 17.85 -2.45 -16.18
CA ILE A 209 17.95 -3.89 -15.87
C ILE A 209 19.28 -4.49 -16.36
N GLY A 210 19.86 -3.98 -17.44
CA GLY A 210 21.18 -4.38 -17.96
C GLY A 210 21.16 -5.73 -18.67
N LYS A 211 20.98 -6.84 -17.96
CA LYS A 211 21.02 -8.21 -18.50
C LYS A 211 19.75 -9.00 -18.24
N ALA A 212 19.43 -9.95 -19.12
CA ALA A 212 18.28 -10.85 -18.98
C ALA A 212 18.29 -11.65 -17.65
N GLY A 213 19.48 -12.01 -17.14
CA GLY A 213 19.63 -12.71 -15.87
C GLY A 213 19.04 -11.94 -14.67
N ARG A 214 19.07 -10.60 -14.69
CA ARG A 214 18.47 -9.79 -13.61
C ARG A 214 16.95 -9.93 -13.56
N ASN A 215 16.29 -10.09 -14.72
CA ASN A 215 14.86 -10.43 -14.76
C ASN A 215 14.57 -11.81 -14.16
N ARG A 216 15.47 -12.78 -14.38
CA ARG A 216 15.36 -14.11 -13.76
C ARG A 216 15.50 -14.05 -12.23
N TRP A 217 16.40 -13.23 -11.70
CA TRP A 217 16.53 -13.01 -10.26
C TRP A 217 15.28 -12.37 -9.63
N LEU A 218 14.58 -11.52 -10.38
CA LEU A 218 13.30 -10.93 -10.00
C LEU A 218 12.10 -11.91 -10.14
N GLY A 219 12.33 -13.16 -10.55
CA GLY A 219 11.27 -14.16 -10.70
C GLY A 219 10.41 -14.01 -11.97
N LYS A 220 10.91 -13.28 -12.98
CA LYS A 220 10.24 -13.09 -14.27
C LYS A 220 10.80 -14.06 -15.31
N ARG A 221 9.95 -14.91 -15.87
CA ARG A 221 10.26 -15.84 -16.97
C ARG A 221 10.14 -15.12 -18.33
N PRO A 222 10.85 -15.60 -19.38
CA PRO A 222 10.71 -15.04 -20.73
C PRO A 222 9.28 -15.26 -21.27
N ASN A 223 8.89 -14.41 -22.21
CA ASN A 223 7.64 -14.56 -22.95
C ASN A 223 7.70 -15.77 -23.89
N SER A 224 6.53 -16.26 -24.32
CA SER A 224 6.44 -17.33 -25.32
C SER A 224 7.04 -16.89 -26.66
N GLY A 225 7.73 -17.80 -27.35
CA GLY A 225 8.22 -17.60 -28.71
C GLY A 225 7.13 -17.69 -29.79
N ARG A 226 5.90 -18.04 -29.42
CA ARG A 226 4.78 -18.14 -30.38
C ARG A 226 4.45 -16.76 -30.94
N TRP A 227 4.54 -16.63 -32.26
CA TRP A 227 4.11 -15.43 -32.96
C TRP A 227 2.58 -15.32 -32.95
N HIS A 228 2.07 -14.11 -32.68
CA HIS A 228 0.65 -13.80 -32.70
C HIS A 228 0.42 -12.58 -33.60
N ARG A 229 -0.51 -12.68 -34.56
CA ARG A 229 -0.90 -11.54 -35.41
C ARG A 229 -1.58 -10.47 -34.55
N LYS A 230 -1.16 -9.22 -34.69
CA LYS A 230 -1.81 -8.07 -34.03
C LYS A 230 -3.24 -7.91 -34.57
N GLY A 231 -4.21 -7.74 -33.67
CA GLY A 231 -5.62 -7.47 -34.03
C GLY A 231 -6.00 -6.00 -33.87
N GLY A 232 -7.29 -5.67 -34.01
CA GLY A 232 -7.81 -4.30 -33.91
C GLY A 232 -7.69 -3.65 -32.51
N TRP A 233 -7.38 -4.44 -31.48
CA TRP A 233 -7.03 -3.95 -30.14
C TRP A 233 -5.66 -3.28 -30.10
N ALA A 234 -4.76 -3.65 -31.01
CA ALA A 234 -3.45 -3.03 -31.14
C ALA A 234 -3.58 -1.61 -31.74
N GLY A 235 -2.59 -0.76 -31.45
CA GLY A 235 -2.59 0.64 -31.87
C GLY A 235 -2.99 1.60 -30.76
N ARG A 236 -2.59 2.88 -30.92
CA ARG A 236 -2.84 3.92 -29.93
C ARG A 236 -4.35 4.20 -29.83
N LYS A 237 -4.90 4.12 -28.62
CA LYS A 237 -6.30 4.47 -28.34
C LYS A 237 -6.32 5.74 -27.49
N ILE A 238 -6.78 6.85 -28.07
CA ILE A 238 -6.98 8.11 -27.35
C ILE A 238 -8.39 8.04 -26.77
N ARG A 239 -8.48 7.86 -25.45
CA ARG A 239 -9.76 7.81 -24.72
C ARG A 239 -9.87 9.02 -23.82
N PRO A 240 -11.08 9.59 -23.63
CA PRO A 240 -11.29 10.58 -22.59
C PRO A 240 -10.97 10.00 -21.21
N LEU A 241 -10.68 10.86 -20.25
CA LEU A 241 -10.48 10.41 -18.87
C LEU A 241 -11.75 9.72 -18.36
N PRO A 242 -11.62 8.55 -17.70
CA PRO A 242 -12.78 7.89 -17.12
C PRO A 242 -13.41 8.77 -16.04
N PRO A 243 -14.73 8.63 -15.80
CA PRO A 243 -15.41 9.42 -14.80
C PRO A 243 -14.82 9.19 -13.40
N MET A 244 -15.03 10.20 -12.54
CA MET A 244 -14.63 10.17 -11.15
C MET A 244 -15.23 8.94 -10.46
N LYS A 245 -14.39 8.22 -9.70
CA LYS A 245 -14.87 7.07 -8.91
C LYS A 245 -15.29 7.55 -7.53
N SER A 246 -16.56 7.36 -7.16
CA SER A 246 -17.04 7.68 -5.82
C SER A 246 -17.16 6.44 -4.94
N TYR A 247 -16.65 6.53 -3.71
CA TYR A 247 -16.85 5.53 -2.64
C TYR A 247 -17.90 5.98 -1.62
N VAL A 248 -18.43 7.19 -1.78
CA VAL A 248 -19.44 7.74 -0.88
C VAL A 248 -20.80 7.18 -1.29
N LYS A 249 -21.47 6.51 -0.36
CA LYS A 249 -22.85 6.07 -0.53
C LYS A 249 -23.75 7.24 -0.15
N LEU A 250 -24.52 7.75 -1.10
CA LEU A 250 -25.55 8.74 -0.79
C LEU A 250 -26.62 8.07 0.08
N PRO A 251 -27.16 8.75 1.10
CA PRO A 251 -28.35 8.25 1.78
C PRO A 251 -29.45 8.08 0.73
N SER A 252 -30.12 6.93 0.71
CA SER A 252 -31.28 6.75 -0.16
C SER A 252 -32.38 7.71 0.30
N ALA A 253 -33.17 8.24 -0.64
CA ALA A 253 -34.26 9.15 -0.34
C ALA A 253 -35.26 8.58 0.71
N ALA A 254 -35.33 7.26 0.84
CA ALA A 254 -36.17 6.55 1.82
C ALA A 254 -35.68 6.63 3.28
N ALA A 255 -34.44 7.06 3.52
CA ALA A 255 -33.89 7.20 4.88
C ALA A 255 -34.04 8.63 5.46
N GLN A 256 -34.67 9.54 4.70
CA GLN A 256 -34.88 10.94 5.08
C GLN A 256 -36.35 11.27 5.38
N SER A 257 -37.24 10.27 5.39
CA SER A 257 -38.64 10.36 5.80
C SER A 257 -38.84 9.93 7.24
#